data_AF-A0A8C2D5B9-F1
#
_entry.id   AF-A0A8C2D5B9-F1
#
_cell.length_a   1.000
_cell.length_b   1.000
_cell.length_c   1.000
_cell.angle_alpha   90.00
_cell.angle_beta   90.00
_cell.angle_gamma   90.00
#
_symmetry.space_group_name_H-M   'P 1'
#
loop_
_entity.id
_entity.type
_entity.pdbx_description
1 polymer ?
#
loop_
_entity_poly.entity_id
_entity_poly.type
_entity_poly.pdbx_seq_one_letter_code
_entity_poly.pdbx_strand_id
1 'polypeptide(L)'
;MTDFGLKWSCEYCTYENWPSAIKCTMCRAQRHNAPIITDSDSGSRPTLVTSDPCEEYNDRNRLNMHAQRWPCSACTYENWPKSLRCVVCDHPKPSGSPEAPQQDLEGESATSPSIVNEQERDNLRTAGGGGVSRGRQRKLSPPLCKGQAEVKIELASGAVGSDNEQEADFKKLKQIRNRMRRSDWLFLNACAGVVEGDLAAVEAYKSSGGDIARQLTSDEVRILNRPSAFDAGFTLVHLAIRFQRQDMLAVLLTEVSQQTAKCIPALVCPELTEQIRREVAAALHRRKGEFPCCFFTDLVTFTLPADIEDLPPNVQEKLFDEVLDRDVQKELEEESPIINWSLELGTRLDSRLYALWNRTAGDCLLDSVLQATWGIYDKDSVLRKSLNDSLHDCSHWFYTRWKEWESWYSQSFGLHFSLREEQWQEDWAFILSLASQPGASLEQTHVFVLAHILRRPIIVYGVKYYKSFRGETLGYTRFQGVYLPLLWEQSFCWKSPIALGYTRGHFSALVAMENDGYDNRGAGANLNTDDDVTVTFLPLVDSERKLLHIHFLSAQEMGTEEQQERMLRQWMDCCVTEGGVLVAMQKSSRRRNHPLVTQMVEKWLDGYRQLAACPTLSDGEEEEEDEDE
;
A
#
# COMPACT_ATOMS: atom_id res chain seq x y z
N MET A 1 -28.79 -4.13 -1.61
CA MET A 1 -28.15 -4.77 -0.44
C MET A 1 -26.96 -5.59 -0.94
N THR A 2 -25.87 -4.89 -1.21
CA THR A 2 -24.53 -5.46 -1.36
C THR A 2 -23.70 -4.86 -0.24
N ASP A 3 -22.96 -5.70 0.48
CA ASP A 3 -22.37 -5.29 1.76
C ASP A 3 -21.23 -4.30 1.51
N PHE A 4 -21.28 -3.13 2.16
CA PHE A 4 -20.14 -2.21 2.22
C PHE A 4 -19.11 -2.86 3.13
N GLY A 5 -18.26 -3.72 2.55
CA GLY A 5 -17.47 -4.74 3.23
C GLY A 5 -16.95 -4.28 4.59
N LEU A 6 -17.69 -4.66 5.64
CA LEU A 6 -17.39 -4.21 7.00
C LEU A 6 -16.03 -4.77 7.39
N LYS A 7 -15.12 -3.89 7.80
CA LYS A 7 -13.84 -4.32 8.37
C LYS A 7 -14.14 -5.21 9.57
N TRP A 8 -13.56 -6.41 9.61
CA TRP A 8 -13.85 -7.34 10.69
C TRP A 8 -12.97 -6.99 11.88
N SER A 9 -13.60 -6.55 12.97
CA SER A 9 -12.93 -6.37 14.26
C SER A 9 -12.37 -7.72 14.72
N CYS A 10 -11.10 -7.77 15.08
CA CYS A 10 -10.48 -8.98 15.59
C CYS A 10 -10.95 -9.27 17.02
N GLU A 11 -11.53 -10.44 17.27
CA GLU A 11 -12.02 -10.86 18.59
C GLU A 11 -10.93 -10.88 19.69
N TYR A 12 -9.65 -10.91 19.31
CA TYR A 12 -8.51 -10.95 20.24
C TYR A 12 -7.88 -9.58 20.56
N CYS A 13 -7.97 -8.59 19.65
CA CYS A 13 -7.33 -7.27 19.81
C CYS A 13 -8.19 -6.08 19.35
N THR A 14 -9.44 -6.31 18.98
CA THR A 14 -10.44 -5.36 18.44
C THR A 14 -10.11 -4.63 17.14
N TYR A 15 -8.87 -4.69 16.65
CA TYR A 15 -8.44 -4.01 15.42
C TYR A 15 -9.31 -4.36 14.20
N GLU A 16 -9.68 -3.34 13.43
CA GLU A 16 -10.52 -3.44 12.23
C GLU A 16 -9.72 -3.90 11.00
N ASN A 17 -9.85 -5.17 10.64
CA ASN A 17 -9.13 -5.78 9.53
C ASN A 17 -9.92 -5.61 8.22
N TRP A 18 -9.21 -5.41 7.10
CA TRP A 18 -9.85 -5.39 5.78
C TRP A 18 -10.64 -6.69 5.51
N PRO A 19 -11.78 -6.65 4.78
CA PRO A 19 -12.62 -7.84 4.55
C PRO A 19 -11.92 -9.01 3.85
N SER A 20 -10.83 -8.75 3.12
CA SER A 20 -9.96 -9.73 2.47
C SER A 20 -8.98 -10.43 3.42
N ALA A 21 -8.69 -9.85 4.59
CA ALA A 21 -7.70 -10.39 5.52
C ALA A 21 -8.21 -11.67 6.20
N ILE A 22 -7.46 -12.77 6.07
CA ILE A 22 -7.75 -14.09 6.68
C ILE A 22 -7.18 -14.24 8.10
N LYS A 23 -6.18 -13.42 8.44
CA LYS A 23 -5.54 -13.27 9.76
C LYS A 23 -5.56 -11.79 10.12
N CYS A 24 -5.56 -11.47 11.41
CA CYS A 24 -5.58 -10.08 11.88
C CYS A 24 -4.25 -9.37 11.59
N THR A 25 -4.30 -8.17 11.02
CA THR A 25 -3.09 -7.37 10.71
C THR A 25 -2.26 -7.03 11.95
N MET A 26 -2.89 -6.84 13.11
CA MET A 26 -2.21 -6.40 14.34
C MET A 26 -1.74 -7.53 15.26
N CYS A 27 -2.44 -8.66 15.31
CA CYS A 27 -2.11 -9.77 16.22
C CYS A 27 -1.95 -11.15 15.54
N ARG A 28 -2.04 -11.21 14.20
CA ARG A 28 -1.97 -12.43 13.36
C ARG A 28 -3.00 -13.54 13.67
N ALA A 29 -3.93 -13.33 14.62
CA ALA A 29 -4.98 -14.28 14.94
C ALA A 29 -5.93 -14.55 13.75
N GLN A 30 -6.32 -15.81 13.55
CA GLN A 30 -7.18 -16.26 12.46
C GLN A 30 -8.58 -15.62 12.53
N ARG A 31 -9.19 -15.29 11.39
CA ARG A 31 -10.61 -14.92 11.32
C ARG A 31 -11.49 -16.15 11.56
N HIS A 32 -12.35 -16.12 12.59
CA HIS A 32 -13.14 -17.29 13.00
C HIS A 32 -14.16 -17.80 11.94
N ASN A 33 -14.50 -16.98 10.94
CA ASN A 33 -15.40 -17.37 9.84
C ASN A 33 -14.77 -17.05 8.48
N ALA A 34 -13.89 -17.95 8.01
CA ALA A 34 -13.45 -17.99 6.61
C ALA A 34 -14.26 -19.06 5.84
N PRO A 35 -14.66 -18.82 4.58
CA PRO A 35 -15.36 -19.82 3.79
C PRO A 35 -14.41 -20.97 3.44
N ILE A 36 -14.72 -22.17 3.94
CA ILE A 36 -13.90 -23.37 3.74
C ILE A 36 -14.09 -23.89 2.32
N ILE A 37 -13.07 -23.77 1.47
CA ILE A 37 -12.95 -24.56 0.24
C ILE A 37 -12.37 -25.92 0.66
N THR A 38 -13.17 -26.97 0.54
CA THR A 38 -12.76 -28.34 0.85
C THR A 38 -12.10 -28.99 -0.37
N ASP A 39 -10.78 -28.97 -0.45
CA ASP A 39 -10.03 -29.88 -1.33
C ASP A 39 -9.80 -31.23 -0.63
N SER A 40 -9.89 -32.32 -1.39
CA SER A 40 -9.99 -33.68 -0.85
C SER A 40 -8.62 -34.37 -0.67
N ASP A 41 -8.44 -35.01 0.49
CA ASP A 41 -7.26 -35.79 0.86
C ASP A 41 -6.89 -36.90 -0.14
N SER A 42 -5.58 -37.10 -0.34
CA SER A 42 -4.99 -38.19 -1.12
C SER A 42 -3.64 -38.59 -0.53
N GLY A 43 -3.67 -39.56 0.39
CA GLY A 43 -2.53 -39.88 1.25
C GLY A 43 -1.31 -40.49 0.55
N SER A 44 -0.13 -40.28 1.17
CA SER A 44 1.16 -40.83 0.75
C SER A 44 1.70 -41.85 1.77
N ARG A 45 2.45 -42.86 1.29
CA ARG A 45 3.06 -43.91 2.11
C ARG A 45 4.30 -43.40 2.88
N PRO A 46 4.60 -43.95 4.07
CA PRO A 46 5.80 -43.61 4.82
C PRO A 46 7.07 -44.28 4.24
N THR A 47 8.20 -43.57 4.33
CA THR A 47 9.56 -44.09 4.13
C THR A 47 10.37 -43.90 5.40
N LEU A 48 11.10 -44.93 5.84
CA LEU A 48 11.94 -44.82 7.04
C LEU A 48 13.14 -43.90 6.81
N VAL A 49 13.43 -43.04 7.79
CA VAL A 49 14.69 -42.32 7.94
C VAL A 49 15.12 -42.44 9.42
N THR A 50 16.43 -42.43 9.67
CA THR A 50 17.06 -42.69 10.97
C THR A 50 16.95 -41.51 11.93
N SER A 51 16.84 -41.80 13.23
CA SER A 51 16.77 -40.82 14.32
C SER A 51 18.11 -40.14 14.62
N ASP A 52 18.05 -38.86 14.97
CA ASP A 52 19.16 -38.00 15.40
C ASP A 52 18.97 -37.64 16.90
N PRO A 53 20.01 -37.63 17.78
CA PRO A 53 19.82 -37.63 19.25
C PRO A 53 19.27 -36.35 19.92
N CYS A 54 18.41 -35.57 19.25
CA CYS A 54 17.88 -34.29 19.75
C CYS A 54 16.39 -34.34 20.19
N GLU A 55 15.68 -35.46 19.97
CA GLU A 55 14.23 -35.53 20.25
C GLU A 55 13.87 -35.45 21.76
N GLU A 56 14.78 -35.88 22.64
CA GLU A 56 14.51 -36.10 24.07
C GLU A 56 14.10 -34.85 24.87
N TYR A 57 14.43 -33.64 24.38
CA TYR A 57 14.04 -32.39 25.04
C TYR A 57 12.61 -31.91 24.71
N ASN A 58 12.07 -32.30 23.54
CA ASN A 58 10.78 -31.78 23.05
C ASN A 58 9.57 -32.65 23.44
N ASP A 59 9.77 -33.93 23.73
CA ASP A 59 8.66 -34.89 23.84
C ASP A 59 7.80 -34.72 25.12
N ARG A 60 8.32 -33.97 26.11
CA ARG A 60 7.66 -33.72 27.40
C ARG A 60 6.32 -32.98 27.29
N ASN A 61 6.05 -32.32 26.16
CA ASN A 61 4.75 -31.68 25.87
C ASN A 61 3.81 -32.54 25.00
N ARG A 62 4.29 -33.63 24.37
CA ARG A 62 3.49 -34.40 23.40
C ARG A 62 2.58 -35.44 24.04
N LEU A 63 3.01 -36.02 25.16
CA LEU A 63 2.27 -37.04 25.92
C LEU A 63 0.98 -36.55 26.63
N ASN A 64 0.62 -35.27 26.52
CA ASN A 64 -0.49 -34.67 27.26
C ASN A 64 -1.76 -34.38 26.42
N MET A 65 -1.82 -34.91 25.18
CA MET A 65 -2.96 -34.74 24.25
C MET A 65 -4.15 -35.68 24.51
N HIS A 66 -4.02 -36.64 25.43
CA HIS A 66 -5.10 -37.60 25.79
C HIS A 66 -5.46 -37.59 27.29
N ALA A 67 -4.94 -36.63 28.07
CA ALA A 67 -5.32 -36.46 29.47
C ALA A 67 -6.72 -35.83 29.57
N GLN A 68 -7.70 -36.58 30.07
CA GLN A 68 -9.11 -36.15 30.18
C GLN A 68 -9.25 -34.84 30.96
N ARG A 69 -9.56 -33.75 30.25
CA ARG A 69 -9.88 -32.45 30.84
C ARG A 69 -11.32 -32.44 31.38
N TRP A 70 -11.59 -31.56 32.33
CA TRP A 70 -12.95 -31.36 32.87
C TRP A 70 -13.48 -29.95 32.56
N PRO A 71 -14.64 -29.81 31.90
CA PRO A 71 -15.24 -28.51 31.63
C PRO A 71 -15.79 -27.90 32.93
N CYS A 72 -15.57 -26.60 33.13
CA CYS A 72 -16.09 -25.89 34.28
C CYS A 72 -17.62 -25.78 34.24
N SER A 73 -18.31 -26.19 35.30
CA SER A 73 -19.77 -26.06 35.44
C SER A 73 -20.28 -24.61 35.48
N ALA A 74 -19.41 -23.63 35.71
CA ALA A 74 -19.76 -22.20 35.80
C ALA A 74 -19.33 -21.35 34.59
N CYS A 75 -18.26 -21.73 33.89
CA CYS A 75 -17.72 -20.94 32.76
C CYS A 75 -17.31 -21.76 31.53
N THR A 76 -17.68 -23.06 31.47
CA THR A 76 -17.37 -24.07 30.43
C THR A 76 -15.90 -24.35 30.11
N TYR A 77 -14.96 -23.52 30.54
CA TYR A 77 -13.51 -23.67 30.31
C TYR A 77 -12.98 -25.07 30.67
N GLU A 78 -12.16 -25.66 29.80
CA GLU A 78 -11.54 -26.97 30.02
C GLU A 78 -10.35 -26.92 30.97
N ASN A 79 -10.48 -27.52 32.14
CA ASN A 79 -9.42 -27.56 33.15
C ASN A 79 -8.65 -28.88 33.09
N TRP A 80 -7.35 -28.82 33.38
CA TRP A 80 -6.49 -30.00 33.47
C TRP A 80 -7.02 -31.01 34.51
N PRO A 81 -6.90 -32.34 34.27
CA PRO A 81 -7.46 -33.37 35.16
C PRO A 81 -7.06 -33.24 36.64
N LYS A 82 -5.84 -32.76 36.91
CA LYS A 82 -5.28 -32.56 38.26
C LYS A 82 -5.71 -31.26 38.95
N SER A 83 -6.33 -30.32 38.23
CA SER A 83 -6.79 -29.05 38.81
C SER A 83 -8.06 -29.26 39.63
N LEU A 84 -8.01 -28.91 40.93
CA LEU A 84 -9.15 -29.02 41.86
C LEU A 84 -10.16 -27.86 41.74
N ARG A 85 -9.77 -26.78 41.04
CA ARG A 85 -10.58 -25.59 40.75
C ARG A 85 -10.33 -25.12 39.32
N CYS A 86 -11.23 -24.30 38.78
CA CYS A 86 -11.12 -23.76 37.44
C CYS A 86 -10.14 -22.58 37.39
N VAL A 87 -9.18 -22.60 36.45
CA VAL A 87 -8.14 -21.54 36.36
C VAL A 87 -8.71 -20.15 35.97
N VAL A 88 -9.90 -20.08 35.37
CA VAL A 88 -10.52 -18.83 34.90
C VAL A 88 -11.46 -18.19 35.94
N CYS A 89 -12.10 -18.98 36.81
CA CYS A 89 -13.15 -18.48 37.73
C CYS A 89 -13.11 -19.11 39.14
N ASP A 90 -12.07 -19.89 39.45
CA ASP A 90 -11.82 -20.61 40.71
C ASP A 90 -12.94 -21.56 41.18
N HIS A 91 -13.94 -21.84 40.33
CA HIS A 91 -15.04 -22.74 40.64
C HIS A 91 -14.53 -24.19 40.83
N PRO A 92 -14.96 -24.93 41.88
CA PRO A 92 -14.40 -26.24 42.22
C PRO A 92 -14.75 -27.36 41.24
N LYS A 93 -13.90 -28.39 41.19
CA LYS A 93 -14.09 -29.59 40.35
C LYS A 93 -15.25 -30.46 40.86
N PRO A 94 -16.22 -30.87 40.00
CA PRO A 94 -17.22 -31.86 40.36
C PRO A 94 -16.60 -33.20 40.79
N SER A 95 -17.02 -33.73 41.93
CA SER A 95 -16.42 -34.90 42.57
C SER A 95 -17.19 -36.19 42.22
N GLY A 96 -16.73 -36.97 41.23
CA GLY A 96 -17.40 -38.23 40.89
C GLY A 96 -16.67 -39.13 39.87
N SER A 97 -16.09 -40.23 40.37
CA SER A 97 -15.53 -41.38 39.62
C SER A 97 -14.24 -41.12 38.78
N PRO A 98 -13.47 -42.17 38.43
CA PRO A 98 -12.71 -42.95 39.41
C PRO A 98 -11.20 -43.04 39.08
N GLU A 99 -10.39 -43.43 40.07
CA GLU A 99 -8.93 -43.59 39.94
C GLU A 99 -8.52 -44.91 39.25
N ALA A 100 -7.33 -44.95 38.66
CA ALA A 100 -6.78 -46.12 37.97
C ALA A 100 -5.54 -46.69 38.71
N PRO A 101 -5.39 -48.02 38.82
CA PRO A 101 -4.26 -48.67 39.49
C PRO A 101 -3.00 -48.77 38.62
N GLN A 102 -1.87 -49.09 39.25
CA GLN A 102 -0.55 -49.30 38.64
C GLN A 102 -0.22 -50.81 38.56
N GLN A 103 0.63 -51.24 37.61
CA GLN A 103 1.80 -52.15 37.76
C GLN A 103 2.18 -52.97 36.49
N ASP A 104 3.48 -52.91 36.15
CA ASP A 104 4.47 -53.99 35.94
C ASP A 104 4.30 -55.20 34.97
N LEU A 105 5.37 -55.38 34.16
CA LEU A 105 6.07 -56.63 33.72
C LEU A 105 5.49 -57.68 32.73
N GLU A 106 6.35 -58.00 31.74
CA GLU A 106 6.65 -59.30 31.08
C GLU A 106 5.58 -60.14 30.30
N GLY A 107 6.05 -60.89 29.27
CA GLY A 107 5.30 -61.98 28.61
C GLY A 107 5.56 -62.16 27.10
N GLU A 108 6.01 -63.34 26.68
CA GLU A 108 6.21 -63.73 25.26
C GLU A 108 5.09 -64.64 24.70
N SER A 109 5.02 -64.73 23.35
CA SER A 109 4.50 -65.89 22.58
C SER A 109 2.97 -66.12 22.56
N ALA A 110 2.34 -66.77 21.57
CA ALA A 110 2.68 -67.07 20.16
C ALA A 110 1.45 -67.62 19.39
N THR A 111 1.68 -68.03 18.13
CA THR A 111 0.87 -68.95 17.28
C THR A 111 -0.47 -68.49 16.66
N SER A 112 -0.42 -68.41 15.32
CA SER A 112 -1.49 -68.49 14.30
C SER A 112 -1.97 -69.97 14.13
N PRO A 113 -2.57 -70.44 12.99
CA PRO A 113 -3.12 -69.81 11.76
C PRO A 113 -4.67 -70.04 11.64
N SER A 114 -5.43 -70.26 10.53
CA SER A 114 -5.19 -70.66 9.12
C SER A 114 -6.45 -70.49 8.22
N ILE A 115 -6.30 -70.70 6.89
CA ILE A 115 -7.28 -71.36 5.95
C ILE A 115 -8.57 -70.58 5.56
N VAL A 116 -9.07 -70.55 4.30
CA VAL A 116 -8.50 -70.84 2.95
C VAL A 116 -9.45 -70.35 1.82
N ASN A 117 -8.92 -70.01 0.62
CA ASN A 117 -9.54 -69.86 -0.73
C ASN A 117 -10.88 -69.07 -0.88
N GLU A 118 -11.53 -68.87 -2.05
CA GLU A 118 -11.37 -69.22 -3.49
C GLU A 118 -11.91 -67.99 -4.30
N GLN A 119 -11.34 -67.44 -5.39
CA GLN A 119 -11.02 -67.94 -6.76
C GLN A 119 -12.18 -67.82 -7.79
N GLU A 120 -11.85 -67.43 -9.04
CA GLU A 120 -12.69 -67.51 -10.29
C GLU A 120 -13.92 -66.55 -10.45
N ARG A 121 -14.40 -66.16 -11.65
CA ARG A 121 -13.87 -66.12 -13.04
C ARG A 121 -14.66 -65.21 -14.02
N ASP A 122 -13.95 -64.70 -15.04
CA ASP A 122 -14.26 -64.52 -16.49
C ASP A 122 -15.66 -64.19 -17.09
N ASN A 123 -15.60 -63.52 -18.27
CA ASN A 123 -16.60 -63.42 -19.38
C ASN A 123 -17.64 -62.25 -19.32
N LEU A 124 -18.07 -61.60 -20.44
CA LEU A 124 -17.73 -61.76 -21.87
C LEU A 124 -17.87 -60.44 -22.70
N ARG A 125 -17.00 -60.30 -23.72
CA ARG A 125 -17.04 -59.64 -25.06
C ARG A 125 -18.40 -59.07 -25.55
N THR A 126 -18.55 -58.12 -26.51
CA THR A 126 -17.74 -57.56 -27.65
C THR A 126 -18.44 -56.24 -28.14
N ALA A 127 -18.11 -55.43 -29.18
CA ALA A 127 -17.07 -55.34 -30.24
C ALA A 127 -17.01 -53.90 -30.85
N GLY A 128 -15.93 -53.57 -31.58
CA GLY A 128 -15.88 -52.53 -32.64
C GLY A 128 -15.54 -51.08 -32.24
N GLY A 129 -14.81 -50.28 -33.04
CA GLY A 129 -14.04 -50.62 -34.25
C GLY A 129 -13.58 -49.41 -35.11
N GLY A 130 -12.26 -49.17 -35.21
CA GLY A 130 -11.64 -48.15 -36.09
C GLY A 130 -11.63 -46.71 -35.54
N GLY A 131 -10.79 -45.79 -36.03
CA GLY A 131 -9.76 -45.94 -37.06
C GLY A 131 -8.98 -44.65 -37.40
N VAL A 132 -7.88 -44.40 -36.67
CA VAL A 132 -6.67 -43.57 -36.98
C VAL A 132 -6.72 -42.52 -38.12
N SER A 133 -6.38 -41.26 -37.78
CA SER A 133 -5.50 -40.42 -38.62
C SER A 133 -4.79 -39.30 -37.84
N ARG A 134 -3.61 -38.89 -38.31
CA ARG A 134 -2.72 -37.88 -37.69
C ARG A 134 -2.58 -36.64 -38.58
N GLY A 135 -2.55 -35.45 -37.99
CA GLY A 135 -2.14 -34.20 -38.64
C GLY A 135 -1.28 -33.34 -37.70
N ARG A 136 -0.13 -32.84 -38.16
CA ARG A 136 0.76 -31.97 -37.37
C ARG A 136 0.39 -30.50 -37.53
N GLN A 137 0.30 -29.77 -36.42
CA GLN A 137 0.44 -28.30 -36.44
C GLN A 137 1.91 -27.88 -36.45
N ARG A 138 2.21 -26.73 -37.05
CA ARG A 138 3.48 -25.99 -36.90
C ARG A 138 3.19 -24.48 -36.83
N LYS A 139 4.03 -23.78 -36.08
CA LYS A 139 3.93 -22.36 -35.70
C LYS A 139 3.62 -21.40 -36.86
N LEU A 140 2.86 -20.34 -36.55
CA LEU A 140 2.95 -19.00 -37.15
C LEU A 140 2.54 -17.95 -36.11
N SER A 141 3.01 -16.71 -36.27
CA SER A 141 2.92 -15.63 -35.26
C SER A 141 1.66 -14.75 -35.40
N PRO A 142 1.22 -14.05 -34.34
CA PRO A 142 0.04 -13.17 -34.38
C PRO A 142 0.32 -11.83 -35.10
N PRO A 143 -0.69 -11.24 -35.78
CA PRO A 143 -0.62 -9.89 -36.35
C PRO A 143 -1.02 -8.78 -35.34
N LEU A 144 -0.65 -7.54 -35.65
CA LEU A 144 -0.98 -6.35 -34.84
C LEU A 144 -2.50 -6.07 -34.83
N CYS A 145 -3.05 -5.76 -33.67
CA CYS A 145 -4.38 -5.16 -33.57
C CYS A 145 -4.31 -3.63 -33.79
N LYS A 146 -4.93 -3.16 -34.87
CA LYS A 146 -5.45 -1.79 -34.97
C LYS A 146 -6.96 -1.85 -34.77
N GLY A 147 -7.48 -1.09 -33.81
CA GLY A 147 -8.93 -1.05 -33.54
C GLY A 147 -9.26 -0.23 -32.31
N GLN A 148 -9.46 1.08 -32.48
CA GLN A 148 -10.30 1.83 -31.57
C GLN A 148 -11.75 1.55 -31.97
N ALA A 149 -12.58 1.09 -31.03
CA ALA A 149 -13.98 0.82 -31.29
C ALA A 149 -14.79 2.12 -31.19
N GLU A 150 -15.24 2.66 -32.32
CA GLU A 150 -16.29 3.67 -32.33
C GLU A 150 -17.63 3.01 -31.94
N VAL A 151 -18.31 3.55 -30.93
CA VAL A 151 -19.59 3.00 -30.44
C VAL A 151 -20.67 3.26 -31.50
N LYS A 152 -21.19 2.18 -32.08
CA LYS A 152 -22.17 2.23 -33.16
C LYS A 152 -23.60 2.17 -32.62
N ILE A 153 -24.14 3.33 -32.28
CA ILE A 153 -25.54 3.47 -31.82
C ILE A 153 -26.50 3.16 -32.98
N GLU A 154 -27.33 2.13 -32.84
CA GLU A 154 -28.39 1.81 -33.81
C GLU A 154 -29.65 2.65 -33.55
N LEU A 155 -30.19 3.28 -34.60
CA LEU A 155 -31.43 4.07 -34.52
C LEU A 155 -32.66 3.15 -34.67
N ALA A 156 -33.54 3.18 -33.67
CA ALA A 156 -34.90 2.68 -33.81
C ALA A 156 -35.77 3.72 -34.54
N SER A 157 -36.02 3.52 -35.83
CA SER A 157 -36.88 4.41 -36.63
C SER A 157 -38.35 4.33 -36.18
N GLY A 158 -38.90 5.46 -35.70
CA GLY A 158 -40.22 5.45 -35.04
C GLY A 158 -41.00 6.78 -35.03
N ALA A 159 -40.74 7.73 -35.93
CA ALA A 159 -41.58 8.92 -36.09
C ALA A 159 -41.52 9.48 -37.52
N VAL A 160 -42.68 9.89 -38.06
CA VAL A 160 -42.78 10.58 -39.36
C VAL A 160 -42.68 12.09 -39.13
N GLY A 161 -41.47 12.63 -39.24
CA GLY A 161 -41.22 14.08 -39.37
C GLY A 161 -40.99 14.46 -40.83
N SER A 162 -40.93 15.75 -41.17
CA SER A 162 -40.61 16.16 -42.54
C SER A 162 -39.12 15.98 -42.85
N ASP A 163 -38.79 15.55 -44.08
CA ASP A 163 -37.40 15.26 -44.47
C ASP A 163 -36.44 16.44 -44.23
N ASN A 164 -36.91 17.66 -44.47
CA ASN A 164 -36.16 18.90 -44.24
C ASN A 164 -35.78 19.11 -42.76
N GLU A 165 -36.64 18.73 -41.82
CA GLU A 165 -36.37 18.87 -40.39
C GLU A 165 -35.37 17.82 -39.92
N GLN A 166 -35.50 16.57 -40.38
CA GLN A 166 -34.54 15.51 -40.08
C GLN A 166 -33.15 15.81 -40.65
N GLU A 167 -33.05 16.33 -41.88
CA GLU A 167 -31.76 16.71 -42.45
C GLU A 167 -31.14 17.92 -41.73
N ALA A 168 -31.97 18.88 -41.28
CA ALA A 168 -31.51 20.02 -40.48
C ALA A 168 -31.01 19.60 -39.09
N ASP A 169 -31.67 18.65 -38.44
CA ASP A 169 -31.26 18.16 -37.12
C ASP A 169 -30.03 17.25 -37.20
N PHE A 170 -29.90 16.42 -38.24
CA PHE A 170 -28.68 15.68 -38.53
C PHE A 170 -27.48 16.61 -38.78
N LYS A 171 -27.69 17.74 -39.48
CA LYS A 171 -26.68 18.80 -39.65
C LYS A 171 -26.28 19.43 -38.30
N LYS A 172 -27.23 19.69 -37.39
CA LYS A 172 -26.95 20.18 -36.03
C LYS A 172 -26.16 19.16 -35.21
N LEU A 173 -26.62 17.91 -35.11
CA LEU A 173 -25.94 16.83 -34.40
C LEU A 173 -24.49 16.65 -34.87
N LYS A 174 -24.24 16.75 -36.19
CA LYS A 174 -22.88 16.74 -36.74
C LYS A 174 -22.06 17.97 -36.33
N GLN A 175 -22.65 19.16 -36.27
CA GLN A 175 -21.96 20.37 -35.79
C GLN A 175 -21.62 20.29 -34.29
N ILE A 176 -22.49 19.72 -33.45
CA ILE A 176 -22.23 19.54 -32.01
C ILE A 176 -21.11 18.52 -31.82
N ARG A 177 -21.19 17.33 -32.44
CA ARG A 177 -20.14 16.30 -32.37
C ARG A 177 -18.77 16.81 -32.84
N ASN A 178 -18.73 17.65 -33.87
CA ASN A 178 -17.50 18.28 -34.37
C ASN A 178 -16.87 19.29 -33.39
N ARG A 179 -17.57 19.74 -32.34
CA ARG A 179 -17.07 20.67 -31.32
C ARG A 179 -16.63 19.98 -30.03
N MET A 180 -17.01 18.72 -29.82
CA MET A 180 -16.69 17.95 -28.61
C MET A 180 -15.21 17.61 -28.52
N ARG A 181 -14.64 17.80 -27.32
CA ARG A 181 -13.29 17.37 -26.95
C ARG A 181 -13.32 15.93 -26.43
N ARG A 182 -12.14 15.33 -26.26
CA ARG A 182 -11.98 13.99 -25.67
C ARG A 182 -12.62 13.87 -24.28
N SER A 183 -12.51 14.91 -23.46
CA SER A 183 -13.16 15.02 -22.14
C SER A 183 -14.69 14.91 -22.21
N ASP A 184 -15.30 15.50 -23.23
CA ASP A 184 -16.75 15.53 -23.40
C ASP A 184 -17.26 14.15 -23.85
N TRP A 185 -16.52 13.48 -24.74
CA TRP A 185 -16.82 12.10 -25.11
C TRP A 185 -16.67 11.12 -23.94
N LEU A 186 -15.66 11.30 -23.06
CA LEU A 186 -15.55 10.51 -21.84
C LEU A 186 -16.71 10.78 -20.87
N PHE A 187 -17.17 12.04 -20.75
CA PHE A 187 -18.36 12.38 -19.94
C PHE A 187 -19.64 11.71 -20.46
N LEU A 188 -19.90 11.76 -21.77
CA LEU A 188 -21.09 11.14 -22.36
C LEU A 188 -21.02 9.60 -22.27
N ASN A 189 -19.83 9.01 -22.44
CA ASN A 189 -19.64 7.58 -22.26
C ASN A 189 -19.87 7.17 -20.79
N ALA A 190 -19.42 7.96 -19.80
CA ALA A 190 -19.74 7.72 -18.39
C ALA A 190 -21.24 7.88 -18.11
N CYS A 191 -21.92 8.88 -18.68
CA CYS A 191 -23.37 9.03 -18.55
C CYS A 191 -24.13 7.81 -19.10
N ALA A 192 -23.73 7.30 -20.27
CA ALA A 192 -24.26 6.05 -20.83
C ALA A 192 -23.94 4.84 -19.92
N GLY A 193 -22.70 4.73 -19.45
CA GLY A 193 -22.22 3.67 -18.57
C GLY A 193 -23.00 3.56 -17.26
N VAL A 194 -23.37 4.68 -16.63
CA VAL A 194 -24.22 4.67 -15.42
C VAL A 194 -25.60 4.07 -15.71
N VAL A 195 -26.21 4.42 -16.84
CA VAL A 195 -27.51 3.87 -17.26
C VAL A 195 -27.40 2.37 -17.54
N GLU A 196 -26.34 1.95 -18.24
CA GLU A 196 -26.20 0.59 -18.77
C GLU A 196 -25.59 -0.40 -17.75
N GLY A 197 -24.82 0.10 -16.79
CA GLY A 197 -24.13 -0.70 -15.77
C GLY A 197 -22.63 -0.91 -16.04
N ASP A 198 -22.05 -0.13 -16.95
CA ASP A 198 -20.62 -0.16 -17.23
C ASP A 198 -19.86 0.78 -16.27
N LEU A 199 -19.26 0.18 -15.23
CA LEU A 199 -18.38 0.87 -14.29
C LEU A 199 -17.08 1.35 -14.96
N ALA A 200 -16.56 0.65 -15.96
CA ALA A 200 -15.30 1.00 -16.60
C ALA A 200 -15.41 2.30 -17.41
N ALA A 201 -16.57 2.63 -17.98
CA ALA A 201 -16.82 3.93 -18.58
C ALA A 201 -16.82 5.09 -17.56
N VAL A 202 -17.35 4.85 -16.35
CA VAL A 202 -17.35 5.83 -15.25
C VAL A 202 -15.95 6.02 -14.69
N GLU A 203 -15.23 4.92 -14.46
CA GLU A 203 -13.82 4.91 -14.06
C GLU A 203 -12.93 5.57 -15.11
N ALA A 204 -13.17 5.37 -16.41
CA ALA A 204 -12.43 6.03 -17.47
C ALA A 204 -12.57 7.57 -17.39
N TYR A 205 -13.78 8.09 -17.21
CA TYR A 205 -13.99 9.54 -17.03
C TYR A 205 -13.33 10.06 -15.74
N LYS A 206 -13.57 9.41 -14.59
CA LYS A 206 -12.92 9.73 -13.31
C LYS A 206 -11.38 9.72 -13.45
N SER A 207 -10.83 8.71 -14.12
CA SER A 207 -9.37 8.55 -14.31
C SER A 207 -8.71 9.69 -15.09
N SER A 208 -9.50 10.44 -15.87
CA SER A 208 -9.08 11.59 -16.68
C SER A 208 -9.15 12.94 -15.97
N GLY A 209 -9.60 12.99 -14.70
CA GLY A 209 -9.84 14.23 -13.97
C GLY A 209 -11.12 14.94 -14.40
N GLY A 210 -12.13 14.17 -14.80
CA GLY A 210 -13.45 14.71 -15.15
C GLY A 210 -14.19 15.20 -13.91
N ASP A 211 -14.73 16.42 -13.98
CA ASP A 211 -15.62 16.99 -12.96
C ASP A 211 -16.86 16.12 -12.75
N ILE A 212 -17.01 15.57 -11.55
CA ILE A 212 -18.12 14.68 -11.16
C ILE A 212 -19.43 15.47 -10.93
N ALA A 213 -19.34 16.78 -10.65
CA ALA A 213 -20.46 17.69 -10.55
C ALA A 213 -20.91 18.25 -11.92
N ARG A 214 -20.19 17.92 -13.02
CA ARG A 214 -20.56 18.34 -14.38
C ARG A 214 -21.99 17.95 -14.72
N GLN A 215 -22.75 18.93 -15.19
CA GLN A 215 -24.12 18.76 -15.62
C GLN A 215 -24.21 18.52 -17.13
N LEU A 216 -25.12 17.65 -17.56
CA LEU A 216 -25.47 17.47 -18.96
C LEU A 216 -26.12 18.73 -19.54
N THR A 217 -25.58 19.21 -20.67
CA THR A 217 -26.17 20.30 -21.46
C THR A 217 -27.25 19.78 -22.41
N SER A 218 -28.16 20.66 -22.85
CA SER A 218 -29.24 20.29 -23.76
C SER A 218 -28.77 19.74 -25.12
N ASP A 219 -27.57 20.10 -25.56
CA ASP A 219 -26.95 19.58 -26.80
C ASP A 219 -26.30 18.20 -26.60
N GLU A 220 -25.82 17.89 -25.39
CA GLU A 220 -25.33 16.55 -25.03
C GLU A 220 -26.49 15.55 -24.86
N VAL A 221 -27.61 15.98 -24.27
CA VAL A 221 -28.85 15.18 -24.20
C VAL A 221 -29.37 14.82 -25.60
N ARG A 222 -29.26 15.74 -26.58
CA ARG A 222 -29.55 15.46 -28.00
C ARG A 222 -28.61 14.41 -28.60
N ILE A 223 -27.32 14.42 -28.25
CA ILE A 223 -26.35 13.41 -28.72
C ILE A 223 -26.63 12.02 -28.13
N LEU A 224 -26.96 11.96 -26.83
CA LEU A 224 -27.31 10.74 -26.13
C LEU A 224 -28.67 10.15 -26.57
N ASN A 225 -29.58 10.99 -27.06
CA ASN A 225 -30.85 10.64 -27.72
C ASN A 225 -31.70 9.59 -26.98
N ARG A 226 -31.74 9.66 -25.63
CA ARG A 226 -32.44 8.70 -24.76
C ARG A 226 -33.23 9.45 -23.68
N PRO A 227 -34.36 10.12 -24.04
CA PRO A 227 -35.08 11.05 -23.17
C PRO A 227 -35.75 10.41 -21.94
N SER A 228 -35.82 9.07 -21.86
CA SER A 228 -36.22 8.35 -20.64
C SER A 228 -35.14 8.34 -19.55
N ALA A 229 -33.87 8.54 -19.93
CA ALA A 229 -32.71 8.42 -19.06
C ALA A 229 -32.01 9.76 -18.77
N PHE A 230 -31.88 10.63 -19.77
CA PHE A 230 -31.10 11.87 -19.68
C PHE A 230 -31.99 13.10 -19.81
N ASP A 231 -31.67 14.11 -19.00
CA ASP A 231 -32.25 15.46 -19.05
C ASP A 231 -31.14 16.49 -18.76
N ALA A 232 -31.38 17.75 -19.10
CA ALA A 232 -30.42 18.82 -18.86
C ALA A 232 -30.28 19.10 -17.35
N GLY A 233 -29.06 19.38 -16.88
CA GLY A 233 -28.77 19.55 -15.45
C GLY A 233 -28.41 18.25 -14.71
N PHE A 234 -28.62 17.06 -15.29
CA PHE A 234 -28.26 15.80 -14.64
C PHE A 234 -26.73 15.61 -14.59
N THR A 235 -26.23 15.21 -13.42
CA THR A 235 -24.82 14.80 -13.21
C THR A 235 -24.70 13.27 -13.12
N LEU A 236 -23.47 12.75 -13.11
CA LEU A 236 -23.22 11.31 -12.91
C LEU A 236 -23.82 10.79 -11.59
N VAL A 237 -23.80 11.59 -10.52
CA VAL A 237 -24.40 11.25 -9.23
C VAL A 237 -25.93 11.18 -9.32
N HIS A 238 -26.57 12.13 -10.01
CA HIS A 238 -28.03 12.09 -10.26
C HIS A 238 -28.43 10.84 -11.07
N LEU A 239 -27.65 10.49 -12.09
CA LEU A 239 -27.86 9.26 -12.86
C LEU A 239 -27.67 8.00 -12.00
N ALA A 240 -26.64 7.95 -11.15
CA ALA A 240 -26.36 6.80 -10.30
C ALA A 240 -27.47 6.57 -9.25
N ILE A 241 -28.01 7.65 -8.67
CA ILE A 241 -29.21 7.60 -7.82
C ILE A 241 -30.42 7.10 -8.62
N ARG A 242 -30.72 7.73 -9.77
CA ARG A 242 -31.89 7.43 -10.62
C ARG A 242 -31.91 5.97 -11.11
N PHE A 243 -30.75 5.40 -11.41
CA PHE A 243 -30.58 4.01 -11.89
C PHE A 243 -30.10 3.04 -10.80
N GLN A 244 -30.14 3.44 -9.52
CA GLN A 244 -29.84 2.61 -8.34
C GLN A 244 -28.43 1.95 -8.35
N ARG A 245 -27.46 2.59 -9.00
CA ARG A 245 -26.06 2.13 -9.11
C ARG A 245 -25.26 2.42 -7.84
N GLN A 246 -25.57 1.74 -6.73
CA GLN A 246 -24.95 1.98 -5.42
C GLN A 246 -23.42 1.83 -5.44
N ASP A 247 -22.92 0.92 -6.26
CA ASP A 247 -21.52 0.67 -6.61
C ASP A 247 -20.83 1.92 -7.19
N MET A 248 -21.41 2.49 -8.25
CA MET A 248 -20.89 3.71 -8.88
C MET A 248 -21.04 4.91 -7.95
N LEU A 249 -22.17 5.00 -7.22
CA LEU A 249 -22.45 6.06 -6.25
C LEU A 249 -21.34 6.20 -5.19
N ALA A 250 -20.82 5.07 -4.69
CA ALA A 250 -19.71 5.07 -3.73
C ALA A 250 -18.41 5.62 -4.35
N VAL A 251 -18.07 5.20 -5.57
CA VAL A 251 -16.87 5.66 -6.31
C VAL A 251 -16.94 7.16 -6.64
N LEU A 252 -18.14 7.67 -6.93
CA LEU A 252 -18.41 9.08 -7.22
C LEU A 252 -18.42 9.96 -5.96
N LEU A 253 -19.07 9.55 -4.86
CA LEU A 253 -19.12 10.33 -3.62
C LEU A 253 -17.77 10.39 -2.90
N THR A 254 -17.00 9.30 -2.93
CA THR A 254 -15.61 9.30 -2.43
C THR A 254 -14.76 10.31 -3.18
N GLU A 255 -14.96 10.42 -4.50
CA GLU A 255 -14.27 11.40 -5.34
C GLU A 255 -14.68 12.84 -5.02
N VAL A 256 -15.99 13.13 -4.94
CA VAL A 256 -16.50 14.47 -4.60
C VAL A 256 -16.00 14.92 -3.23
N SER A 257 -15.90 14.02 -2.25
CA SER A 257 -15.39 14.33 -0.91
C SER A 257 -13.86 14.55 -0.88
N GLN A 258 -13.12 13.96 -1.82
CA GLN A 258 -11.67 14.17 -1.94
C GLN A 258 -11.36 15.43 -2.76
N GLN A 259 -12.03 15.63 -3.91
CA GLN A 259 -11.86 16.80 -4.77
C GLN A 259 -12.28 18.12 -4.09
N THR A 260 -13.15 18.09 -3.07
CA THR A 260 -13.52 19.27 -2.27
C THR A 260 -12.59 19.55 -1.08
N ALA A 261 -11.62 18.69 -0.78
CA ALA A 261 -10.81 18.76 0.45
C ALA A 261 -9.30 18.52 0.27
N LYS A 262 -8.84 17.94 -0.84
CA LYS A 262 -7.42 17.64 -1.11
C LYS A 262 -7.05 17.87 -2.57
N CYS A 263 -5.94 18.56 -2.79
CA CYS A 263 -5.39 18.89 -4.10
C CYS A 263 -3.87 18.65 -4.11
N ILE A 264 -3.46 17.40 -4.34
CA ILE A 264 -2.05 17.05 -4.55
C ILE A 264 -1.65 17.25 -6.02
N PRO A 265 -0.36 17.52 -6.35
CA PRO A 265 0.09 17.79 -7.72
C PRO A 265 -0.36 16.74 -8.77
N ALA A 266 -0.41 15.47 -8.35
CA ALA A 266 -0.82 14.33 -9.18
C ALA A 266 -2.33 14.28 -9.55
N LEU A 267 -3.14 15.22 -9.06
CA LEU A 267 -4.56 15.36 -9.44
C LEU A 267 -4.79 16.47 -10.48
N VAL A 268 -3.95 17.52 -10.49
CA VAL A 268 -4.16 18.73 -11.30
C VAL A 268 -4.04 18.49 -12.80
N CYS A 269 -3.18 17.57 -13.24
CA CYS A 269 -3.00 17.28 -14.67
C CYS A 269 -2.83 15.77 -14.94
N PRO A 270 -3.92 14.99 -14.97
CA PRO A 270 -3.86 13.53 -15.11
C PRO A 270 -3.15 13.04 -16.38
N GLU A 271 -3.20 13.80 -17.48
CA GLU A 271 -2.45 13.50 -18.71
C GLU A 271 -0.92 13.63 -18.55
N LEU A 272 -0.46 14.45 -17.62
CA LEU A 272 0.96 14.61 -17.29
C LEU A 272 1.39 13.57 -16.24
N THR A 273 0.54 13.32 -15.23
CA THR A 273 0.71 12.21 -14.27
C THR A 273 0.74 10.84 -14.97
N GLU A 274 0.03 10.69 -16.09
CA GLU A 274 0.13 9.53 -17.01
C GLU A 274 1.48 9.43 -17.70
N GLN A 275 2.09 10.54 -18.11
CA GLN A 275 3.43 10.53 -18.69
C GLN A 275 4.48 10.19 -17.62
N ILE A 276 4.37 10.76 -16.41
CA ILE A 276 5.24 10.40 -15.28
C ILE A 276 5.13 8.90 -14.95
N ARG A 277 3.92 8.32 -14.89
CA ARG A 277 3.73 6.87 -14.66
C ARG A 277 4.39 6.00 -15.73
N ARG A 278 4.51 6.46 -16.98
CA ARG A 278 5.22 5.76 -18.06
C ARG A 278 6.73 5.86 -17.91
N GLU A 279 7.28 7.01 -17.53
CA GLU A 279 8.71 7.14 -17.24
C GLU A 279 9.10 6.32 -16.00
N VAL A 280 8.28 6.31 -14.94
CA VAL A 280 8.43 5.41 -13.77
C VAL A 280 8.49 3.94 -14.20
N ALA A 281 7.63 3.52 -15.13
CA ALA A 281 7.65 2.15 -15.66
C ALA A 281 8.82 1.87 -16.62
N ALA A 282 9.33 2.88 -17.33
CA ALA A 282 10.43 2.77 -18.28
C ALA A 282 11.82 2.75 -17.60
N ALA A 283 11.99 3.53 -16.54
CA ALA A 283 13.19 3.56 -15.69
C ALA A 283 13.34 2.32 -14.79
N LEU A 284 12.34 1.44 -14.75
CA LEU A 284 12.29 0.28 -13.88
C LEU A 284 12.73 -0.98 -14.63
N HIS A 285 13.89 -1.52 -14.26
CA HIS A 285 14.52 -2.67 -14.91
C HIS A 285 14.70 -3.84 -13.97
N ARG A 286 14.82 -5.05 -14.53
CA ARG A 286 15.12 -6.27 -13.78
C ARG A 286 16.58 -6.69 -13.97
N ARG A 287 17.29 -6.96 -12.87
CA ARG A 287 18.70 -7.40 -12.90
C ARG A 287 18.82 -8.79 -13.54
N LYS A 288 19.92 -9.01 -14.25
CA LYS A 288 20.33 -10.32 -14.78
C LYS A 288 21.40 -10.91 -13.87
N GLY A 289 21.26 -12.19 -13.50
CA GLY A 289 22.16 -12.89 -12.58
C GLY A 289 21.40 -13.58 -11.44
N GLU A 290 22.11 -13.91 -10.37
CA GLU A 290 21.63 -14.72 -9.24
C GLU A 290 20.72 -13.96 -8.26
N PHE A 291 20.78 -12.63 -8.29
CA PHE A 291 19.84 -11.73 -7.59
C PHE A 291 19.03 -10.94 -8.64
N PRO A 292 17.96 -11.52 -9.21
CA PRO A 292 17.20 -10.94 -10.32
C PRO A 292 16.15 -9.89 -9.89
N CYS A 293 16.49 -9.05 -8.90
CA CYS A 293 15.62 -8.02 -8.34
C CYS A 293 15.32 -6.89 -9.36
N CYS A 294 14.15 -6.26 -9.25
CA CYS A 294 13.87 -5.01 -9.96
C CYS A 294 14.66 -3.85 -9.34
N PHE A 295 14.95 -2.82 -10.15
CA PHE A 295 15.66 -1.61 -9.74
C PHE A 295 15.36 -0.43 -10.68
N PHE A 296 15.30 0.79 -10.13
CA PHE A 296 15.23 2.04 -10.92
C PHE A 296 16.61 2.43 -11.49
N THR A 297 16.69 2.97 -12.71
CA THR A 297 17.91 3.60 -13.24
C THR A 297 18.20 4.96 -12.65
N ASP A 298 17.15 5.70 -12.27
CA ASP A 298 17.20 7.15 -12.06
C ASP A 298 16.98 7.53 -10.59
N LEU A 299 17.66 8.59 -10.13
CA LEU A 299 17.52 9.13 -8.78
C LEU A 299 16.62 10.37 -8.80
N VAL A 300 15.34 10.19 -8.47
CA VAL A 300 14.38 11.30 -8.30
C VAL A 300 13.99 11.40 -6.82
N THR A 301 13.89 12.63 -6.32
CA THR A 301 13.43 12.96 -4.95
C THR A 301 12.46 14.11 -5.05
N PHE A 302 11.34 14.06 -4.33
CA PHE A 302 10.37 15.15 -4.30
C PHE A 302 10.63 16.07 -3.12
N THR A 303 10.50 17.37 -3.36
CA THR A 303 10.58 18.46 -2.37
C THR A 303 9.46 19.45 -2.68
N LEU A 304 8.96 20.14 -1.65
CA LEU A 304 8.01 21.24 -1.84
C LEU A 304 8.75 22.46 -2.40
N PRO A 305 8.23 23.14 -3.44
CA PRO A 305 8.90 24.30 -4.04
C PRO A 305 8.94 25.52 -3.10
N ALA A 306 10.01 26.31 -3.17
CA ALA A 306 10.19 27.53 -2.38
C ALA A 306 9.10 28.58 -2.67
N ASP A 307 8.60 28.63 -3.91
CA ASP A 307 7.49 29.48 -4.39
C ASP A 307 6.23 29.48 -3.50
N ILE A 308 6.08 28.50 -2.60
CA ILE A 308 5.01 28.50 -1.60
C ILE A 308 5.17 29.67 -0.63
N GLU A 309 6.40 30.05 -0.26
CA GLU A 309 6.67 31.16 0.67
C GLU A 309 6.32 32.54 0.07
N ASP A 310 6.36 32.67 -1.26
CA ASP A 310 5.94 33.87 -2.00
C ASP A 310 4.40 34.03 -2.09
N LEU A 311 3.61 33.02 -1.72
CA LEU A 311 2.14 33.09 -1.74
C LEU A 311 1.60 33.87 -0.52
N PRO A 312 0.42 34.54 -0.62
CA PRO A 312 -0.23 35.16 0.53
C PRO A 312 -0.53 34.13 1.65
N PRO A 313 -0.45 34.49 2.94
CA PRO A 313 -0.55 33.52 4.04
C PRO A 313 -1.83 32.67 4.07
N ASN A 314 -2.98 33.25 3.71
CA ASN A 314 -4.25 32.52 3.57
C ASN A 314 -4.26 31.52 2.40
N VAL A 315 -3.49 31.80 1.35
CA VAL A 315 -3.29 30.88 0.21
C VAL A 315 -2.28 29.78 0.59
N GLN A 316 -1.24 30.10 1.37
CA GLN A 316 -0.32 29.10 1.93
C GLN A 316 -1.05 28.12 2.86
N GLU A 317 -1.85 28.63 3.81
CA GLU A 317 -2.62 27.80 4.74
C GLU A 317 -3.55 26.83 4.00
N LYS A 318 -4.30 27.34 3.01
CA LYS A 318 -5.14 26.54 2.11
C LYS A 318 -4.36 25.50 1.32
N LEU A 319 -3.21 25.87 0.75
CA LEU A 319 -2.34 24.94 0.02
C LEU A 319 -1.86 23.81 0.92
N PHE A 320 -1.43 24.13 2.14
CA PHE A 320 -1.01 23.14 3.14
C PHE A 320 -2.18 22.25 3.59
N ASP A 321 -3.38 22.78 3.77
CA ASP A 321 -4.58 21.98 4.07
C ASP A 321 -4.96 21.05 2.91
N GLU A 322 -4.78 21.46 1.66
CA GLU A 322 -5.09 20.65 0.49
C GLU A 322 -4.03 19.59 0.17
N VAL A 323 -2.75 19.79 0.54
CA VAL A 323 -1.64 18.87 0.18
C VAL A 323 -1.11 18.02 1.34
N LEU A 324 -1.20 18.50 2.59
CA LEU A 324 -0.64 17.80 3.76
C LEU A 324 -1.66 16.92 4.49
N ASP A 325 -1.14 15.93 5.20
CA ASP A 325 -1.89 15.20 6.21
C ASP A 325 -1.66 15.85 7.59
N ARG A 326 -2.58 16.74 7.98
CA ARG A 326 -2.50 17.49 9.25
C ARG A 326 -2.56 16.56 10.47
N ASP A 327 -3.31 15.46 10.41
CA ASP A 327 -3.42 14.50 11.52
C ASP A 327 -2.11 13.73 11.70
N VAL A 328 -1.50 13.27 10.61
CA VAL A 328 -0.20 12.59 10.65
C VAL A 328 0.93 13.54 11.05
N GLN A 329 0.93 14.78 10.55
CA GLN A 329 1.89 15.82 10.98
C GLN A 329 1.79 16.03 12.50
N LYS A 330 0.57 16.23 13.01
CA LYS A 330 0.31 16.45 14.43
C LYS A 330 0.73 15.27 15.30
N GLU A 331 0.45 14.03 14.90
CA GLU A 331 0.84 12.85 15.69
C GLU A 331 2.37 12.63 15.71
N LEU A 332 3.09 13.01 14.65
CA LEU A 332 4.55 12.86 14.55
C LEU A 332 5.35 14.05 15.10
N GLU A 333 4.74 15.21 15.31
CA GLU A 333 5.42 16.43 15.76
C GLU A 333 4.90 16.98 17.10
N GLU A 334 3.58 17.04 17.31
CA GLU A 334 2.97 17.59 18.53
C GLU A 334 2.68 16.50 19.59
N GLU A 335 2.04 15.39 19.21
CA GLU A 335 1.68 14.33 20.17
C GLU A 335 2.87 13.49 20.62
N SER A 336 3.98 13.50 19.86
CA SER A 336 5.22 12.78 20.14
C SER A 336 6.37 13.39 19.34
N PRO A 337 7.57 13.60 19.92
CA PRO A 337 8.70 14.23 19.23
C PRO A 337 9.41 13.23 18.29
N ILE A 338 8.77 12.89 17.17
CA ILE A 338 9.25 11.88 16.20
C ILE A 338 9.91 12.56 14.98
N ILE A 339 9.30 13.61 14.45
CA ILE A 339 9.86 14.52 13.42
C ILE A 339 9.99 15.94 13.98
N ASN A 340 10.76 16.80 13.31
CA ASN A 340 10.87 18.25 13.56
C ASN A 340 11.27 18.70 15.00
N TRP A 341 11.52 17.76 15.92
CA TRP A 341 11.86 17.98 17.33
C TRP A 341 13.16 18.76 17.58
N SER A 342 14.03 18.87 16.57
CA SER A 342 15.27 19.64 16.65
C SER A 342 15.10 20.98 15.95
N LEU A 343 15.06 22.07 16.73
CA LEU A 343 15.05 23.45 16.23
C LEU A 343 16.26 23.75 15.31
N GLU A 344 17.40 23.10 15.56
CA GLU A 344 18.56 23.18 14.67
C GLU A 344 18.25 22.64 13.28
N LEU A 345 17.59 21.48 13.17
CA LEU A 345 17.28 20.89 11.87
C LEU A 345 16.12 21.63 11.20
N GLY A 346 15.04 21.89 11.93
CA GLY A 346 13.79 22.41 11.37
C GLY A 346 13.73 23.91 11.14
N THR A 347 14.67 24.71 11.67
CA THR A 347 14.60 26.19 11.62
C THR A 347 15.96 26.91 11.46
N ARG A 348 17.08 26.18 11.57
CA ARG A 348 18.43 26.74 11.31
C ARG A 348 19.13 26.10 10.10
N LEU A 349 18.66 24.93 9.70
CA LEU A 349 19.13 24.16 8.54
C LEU A 349 17.96 23.76 7.62
N ASP A 350 16.81 24.42 7.81
CA ASP A 350 15.58 24.42 6.99
C ASP A 350 15.06 23.03 6.55
N SER A 351 15.45 22.01 7.30
CA SER A 351 15.16 20.60 7.06
C SER A 351 13.85 20.17 7.72
N ARG A 352 12.87 21.08 7.76
CA ARG A 352 11.53 20.81 8.27
C ARG A 352 10.83 19.81 7.36
N LEU A 353 10.32 18.72 7.95
CA LEU A 353 9.62 17.66 7.22
C LEU A 353 8.11 17.87 7.27
N TYR A 354 7.50 17.74 6.10
CA TYR A 354 6.08 17.86 5.85
C TYR A 354 5.50 16.50 5.43
N ALA A 355 4.45 16.05 6.10
CA ALA A 355 3.74 14.81 5.81
C ALA A 355 2.73 15.04 4.67
N LEU A 356 3.02 14.51 3.48
CA LEU A 356 2.10 14.60 2.34
C LEU A 356 0.90 13.66 2.54
N TRP A 357 -0.28 14.13 2.16
CA TRP A 357 -1.51 13.33 2.18
C TRP A 357 -1.52 12.29 1.05
N ASN A 358 -2.04 11.09 1.34
CA ASN A 358 -2.37 10.07 0.34
C ASN A 358 -3.65 9.31 0.69
N ARG A 359 -4.10 8.45 -0.24
CA ARG A 359 -5.37 7.71 -0.11
C ARG A 359 -5.27 6.63 0.97
N THR A 360 -6.14 6.71 1.97
CA THR A 360 -6.28 5.71 3.06
C THR A 360 -6.90 4.36 2.61
N ALA A 361 -7.04 4.13 1.30
CA ALA A 361 -7.73 2.99 0.68
C ALA A 361 -6.85 1.74 0.50
N GLY A 362 -5.83 1.58 1.35
CA GLY A 362 -4.73 0.63 1.16
C GLY A 362 -3.56 1.23 0.38
N ASP A 363 -2.50 0.45 0.18
CA ASP A 363 -1.31 0.76 -0.64
C ASP A 363 -0.50 2.03 -0.30
N CYS A 364 -0.85 2.76 0.77
CA CYS A 364 -0.18 3.97 1.28
C CYS A 364 1.36 3.91 1.36
N LEU A 365 1.99 2.75 1.60
CA LEU A 365 3.46 2.60 1.55
C LEU A 365 4.03 2.88 0.15
N LEU A 366 3.36 2.37 -0.89
CA LEU A 366 3.79 2.48 -2.28
C LEU A 366 3.51 3.88 -2.82
N ASP A 367 2.35 4.43 -2.46
CA ASP A 367 2.00 5.82 -2.74
C ASP A 367 3.00 6.77 -2.07
N SER A 368 3.33 6.57 -0.80
CA SER A 368 4.31 7.42 -0.09
C SER A 368 5.72 7.33 -0.70
N VAL A 369 6.13 6.14 -1.17
CA VAL A 369 7.42 5.98 -1.86
C VAL A 369 7.43 6.72 -3.21
N LEU A 370 6.35 6.62 -4.01
CA LEU A 370 6.26 7.37 -5.27
C LEU A 370 6.03 8.88 -5.06
N GLN A 371 5.41 9.29 -3.94
CA GLN A 371 5.29 10.70 -3.55
C GLN A 371 6.66 11.27 -3.18
N ALA A 372 7.41 10.62 -2.29
CA ALA A 372 8.75 11.05 -1.87
C ALA A 372 9.82 11.02 -2.99
N THR A 373 9.51 10.43 -4.14
CA THR A 373 10.43 10.33 -5.29
C THR A 373 9.96 11.09 -6.52
N TRP A 374 8.76 10.79 -7.05
CA TRP A 374 8.22 11.33 -8.30
C TRP A 374 7.00 12.27 -8.10
N GLY A 375 6.55 12.50 -6.87
CA GLY A 375 5.39 13.35 -6.57
C GLY A 375 4.02 12.75 -6.94
N ILE A 376 3.94 11.43 -7.16
CA ILE A 376 2.72 10.73 -7.64
C ILE A 376 2.37 9.51 -6.77
N TYR A 377 1.21 8.90 -6.99
CA TYR A 377 0.74 7.67 -6.32
C TYR A 377 0.76 6.46 -7.27
N ASP A 378 0.80 5.23 -6.74
CA ASP A 378 0.92 3.98 -7.52
C ASP A 378 -0.46 3.57 -8.09
N LYS A 379 -0.97 4.38 -9.02
CA LYS A 379 -2.31 4.24 -9.61
C LYS A 379 -2.51 2.89 -10.32
N ASP A 380 -1.51 2.46 -11.09
CA ASP A 380 -1.58 1.26 -11.92
C ASP A 380 -0.88 0.05 -11.27
N SER A 381 -0.51 0.16 -10.00
CA SER A 381 0.20 -0.86 -9.22
C SER A 381 1.54 -1.30 -9.83
N VAL A 382 2.28 -0.39 -10.49
CA VAL A 382 3.58 -0.67 -11.13
C VAL A 382 4.63 -0.99 -10.07
N LEU A 383 4.67 -0.19 -9.01
CA LEU A 383 5.60 -0.42 -7.90
C LEU A 383 5.17 -1.65 -7.09
N ARG A 384 3.86 -1.86 -6.87
CA ARG A 384 3.36 -3.11 -6.23
C ARG A 384 3.78 -4.37 -6.99
N LYS A 385 3.59 -4.39 -8.31
CA LYS A 385 3.96 -5.53 -9.16
C LYS A 385 5.46 -5.81 -9.08
N SER A 386 6.29 -4.79 -9.21
CA SER A 386 7.75 -4.97 -9.16
C SER A 386 8.28 -5.32 -7.76
N LEU A 387 7.61 -4.87 -6.69
CA LEU A 387 7.83 -5.34 -5.32
C LEU A 387 7.47 -6.84 -5.19
N ASN A 388 6.28 -7.23 -5.63
CA ASN A 388 5.81 -8.60 -5.60
C ASN A 388 6.73 -9.56 -6.38
N ASP A 389 7.07 -9.19 -7.61
CA ASP A 389 7.95 -9.95 -8.49
C ASP A 389 9.35 -10.08 -7.85
N SER A 390 9.94 -8.97 -7.38
CA SER A 390 11.27 -9.00 -6.73
C SER A 390 11.29 -9.86 -5.47
N LEU A 391 10.23 -9.81 -4.64
CA LEU A 391 10.12 -10.59 -3.41
C LEU A 391 9.98 -12.10 -3.71
N HIS A 392 9.26 -12.49 -4.76
CA HIS A 392 9.15 -13.88 -5.19
C HIS A 392 10.42 -14.39 -5.88
N ASP A 393 10.91 -13.68 -6.89
CA ASP A 393 12.07 -14.07 -7.69
C ASP A 393 13.39 -14.08 -6.91
N CYS A 394 13.49 -13.25 -5.85
CA CYS A 394 14.63 -13.23 -4.93
C CYS A 394 14.30 -13.82 -3.54
N SER A 395 13.22 -14.61 -3.45
CA SER A 395 12.64 -15.11 -2.19
C SER A 395 13.68 -15.66 -1.20
N HIS A 396 14.61 -16.51 -1.64
CA HIS A 396 15.63 -17.09 -0.75
C HIS A 396 16.61 -16.07 -0.14
N TRP A 397 16.96 -15.00 -0.87
CA TRP A 397 17.81 -13.92 -0.37
C TRP A 397 17.10 -13.14 0.75
N PHE A 398 15.85 -12.73 0.51
CA PHE A 398 15.07 -11.96 1.48
C PHE A 398 14.59 -12.81 2.66
N TYR A 399 14.23 -14.08 2.44
CA TYR A 399 13.89 -15.06 3.48
C TYR A 399 15.00 -15.19 4.52
N THR A 400 16.25 -15.35 4.06
CA THR A 400 17.41 -15.51 4.96
C THR A 400 17.55 -14.28 5.88
N ARG A 401 17.49 -13.08 5.29
CA ARG A 401 17.57 -11.81 6.03
C ARG A 401 16.40 -11.60 7.00
N TRP A 402 15.17 -11.93 6.58
CA TRP A 402 13.98 -11.83 7.42
C TRP A 402 14.01 -12.82 8.60
N LYS A 403 14.42 -14.07 8.35
CA LYS A 403 14.51 -15.13 9.36
C LYS A 403 15.56 -14.81 10.43
N GLU A 404 16.74 -14.32 10.05
CA GLU A 404 17.74 -13.81 10.99
C GLU A 404 17.19 -12.63 11.81
N TRP A 405 16.47 -11.70 11.17
CA TRP A 405 15.92 -10.53 11.84
C TRP A 405 14.81 -10.85 12.87
N GLU A 406 13.82 -11.68 12.54
CA GLU A 406 12.80 -12.13 13.51
C GLU A 406 13.42 -12.95 14.65
N SER A 407 14.45 -13.76 14.33
CA SER A 407 15.20 -14.56 15.32
C SER A 407 15.99 -13.67 16.29
N TRP A 408 16.60 -12.58 15.82
CA TRP A 408 17.24 -11.61 16.70
C TRP A 408 16.22 -10.76 17.47
N TYR A 409 15.18 -10.28 16.80
CA TYR A 409 14.16 -9.42 17.42
C TYR A 409 13.51 -10.12 18.62
N SER A 410 13.12 -11.38 18.46
CA SER A 410 12.59 -12.21 19.56
C SER A 410 13.57 -12.37 20.74
N GLN A 411 14.83 -12.67 20.46
CA GLN A 411 15.89 -12.76 21.47
C GLN A 411 16.11 -11.43 22.22
N SER A 412 15.92 -10.27 21.57
CA SER A 412 16.07 -8.96 22.21
C SER A 412 15.05 -8.69 23.33
N PHE A 413 13.92 -9.40 23.35
CA PHE A 413 12.94 -9.39 24.45
C PHE A 413 13.11 -10.56 25.45
N GLY A 414 14.22 -11.30 25.37
CA GLY A 414 14.48 -12.49 26.19
C GLY A 414 13.63 -13.71 25.82
N LEU A 415 12.89 -13.67 24.70
CA LEU A 415 12.01 -14.75 24.26
C LEU A 415 12.81 -15.77 23.45
N HIS A 416 13.46 -16.70 24.16
CA HIS A 416 14.08 -17.88 23.56
C HIS A 416 13.03 -18.89 23.06
N PHE A 417 12.42 -18.62 21.90
CA PHE A 417 11.70 -19.61 21.12
C PHE A 417 12.53 -20.08 19.92
N SER A 418 12.22 -21.28 19.43
CA SER A 418 12.73 -21.82 18.17
C SER A 418 11.55 -22.34 17.37
N LEU A 419 11.28 -21.73 16.21
CA LEU A 419 10.28 -22.21 15.27
C LEU A 419 10.90 -23.30 14.38
N ARG A 420 10.09 -24.31 14.04
CA ARG A 420 10.48 -25.33 13.06
C ARG A 420 10.51 -24.73 11.65
N GLU A 421 11.22 -25.38 10.74
CA GLU A 421 11.38 -24.87 9.37
C GLU A 421 10.03 -24.73 8.65
N GLU A 422 9.07 -25.63 8.90
CA GLU A 422 7.74 -25.56 8.28
C GLU A 422 7.02 -24.27 8.65
N GLN A 423 7.08 -23.84 9.92
CA GLN A 423 6.44 -22.61 10.38
C GLN A 423 7.09 -21.36 9.80
N TRP A 424 8.43 -21.36 9.65
CA TRP A 424 9.14 -20.28 8.96
C TRP A 424 8.73 -20.18 7.48
N GLN A 425 8.52 -21.31 6.80
CA GLN A 425 8.04 -21.32 5.41
C GLN A 425 6.58 -20.87 5.29
N GLU A 426 5.70 -21.25 6.23
CA GLU A 426 4.31 -20.78 6.28
C GLU A 426 4.21 -19.26 6.49
N ASP A 427 4.94 -18.72 7.45
CA ASP A 427 4.95 -17.28 7.75
C ASP A 427 5.60 -16.48 6.62
N TRP A 428 6.63 -17.02 5.96
CA TRP A 428 7.21 -16.43 4.76
C TRP A 428 6.25 -16.44 3.56
N ALA A 429 5.53 -17.55 3.34
CA ALA A 429 4.50 -17.65 2.30
C ALA A 429 3.34 -16.66 2.55
N PHE A 430 2.99 -16.42 3.82
CA PHE A 430 2.04 -15.36 4.17
C PHE A 430 2.57 -13.98 3.79
N ILE A 431 3.83 -13.64 4.12
CA ILE A 431 4.45 -12.35 3.74
C ILE A 431 4.48 -12.17 2.21
N LEU A 432 4.88 -13.20 1.46
CA LEU A 432 4.83 -13.23 -0.01
C LEU A 432 3.42 -12.94 -0.55
N SER A 433 2.38 -13.46 0.11
CA SER A 433 0.98 -13.24 -0.29
C SER A 433 0.48 -11.80 -0.08
N LEU A 434 1.10 -11.01 0.82
CA LEU A 434 0.70 -9.62 1.05
C LEU A 434 1.02 -8.72 -0.14
N ALA A 435 2.19 -8.93 -0.77
CA ALA A 435 2.61 -8.15 -1.94
C ALA A 435 1.71 -8.38 -3.17
N SER A 436 1.20 -9.61 -3.37
CA SER A 436 0.33 -9.95 -4.50
C SER A 436 -1.13 -9.54 -4.33
N GLN A 437 -1.63 -9.44 -3.09
CA GLN A 437 -3.00 -8.97 -2.79
C GLN A 437 -3.09 -7.44 -2.87
N PRO A 438 -3.91 -6.83 -3.75
CA PRO A 438 -4.10 -5.36 -3.80
C PRO A 438 -4.69 -4.81 -2.50
N GLY A 439 -4.26 -3.63 -2.07
CA GLY A 439 -4.74 -2.98 -0.85
C GLY A 439 -4.25 -3.61 0.47
N ALA A 440 -3.62 -4.78 0.44
CA ALA A 440 -3.17 -5.47 1.64
C ALA A 440 -2.00 -4.73 2.32
N SER A 441 -2.09 -4.61 3.66
CA SER A 441 -1.09 -3.96 4.51
C SER A 441 0.27 -4.64 4.38
N LEU A 442 1.33 -3.84 4.18
CA LEU A 442 2.68 -4.34 3.92
C LEU A 442 3.56 -4.24 5.17
N GLU A 443 4.23 -5.34 5.53
CA GLU A 443 5.18 -5.44 6.65
C GLU A 443 6.59 -4.91 6.31
N GLN A 444 7.47 -4.82 7.32
CA GLN A 444 8.82 -4.21 7.27
C GLN A 444 9.69 -4.77 6.13
N THR A 445 9.56 -6.07 5.83
CA THR A 445 10.24 -6.75 4.72
C THR A 445 10.01 -6.06 3.38
N HIS A 446 8.80 -5.51 3.15
CA HIS A 446 8.49 -4.81 1.91
C HIS A 446 9.21 -3.46 1.81
N VAL A 447 9.39 -2.75 2.93
CA VAL A 447 10.21 -1.52 2.98
C VAL A 447 11.67 -1.84 2.64
N PHE A 448 12.19 -2.97 3.13
CA PHE A 448 13.53 -3.46 2.78
C PHE A 448 13.67 -3.79 1.29
N VAL A 449 12.72 -4.51 0.68
CA VAL A 449 12.74 -4.77 -0.78
C VAL A 449 12.60 -3.46 -1.57
N LEU A 450 11.75 -2.52 -1.13
CA LEU A 450 11.62 -1.21 -1.77
C LEU A 450 12.93 -0.42 -1.75
N ALA A 451 13.73 -0.47 -0.66
CA ALA A 451 15.07 0.15 -0.64
C ALA A 451 16.00 -0.43 -1.73
N HIS A 452 15.91 -1.74 -2.00
CA HIS A 452 16.66 -2.39 -3.09
C HIS A 452 16.16 -1.96 -4.47
N ILE A 453 14.83 -1.84 -4.65
CA ILE A 453 14.22 -1.37 -5.91
C ILE A 453 14.58 0.09 -6.19
N LEU A 454 14.54 0.95 -5.17
CA LEU A 454 14.96 2.36 -5.28
C LEU A 454 16.49 2.53 -5.33
N ARG A 455 17.29 1.47 -5.11
CA ARG A 455 18.76 1.51 -4.96
C ARG A 455 19.24 2.60 -4.00
N ARG A 456 18.44 2.97 -3.00
CA ARG A 456 18.75 4.03 -2.02
C ARG A 456 18.14 3.68 -0.66
N PRO A 457 18.74 4.12 0.45
CA PRO A 457 18.16 3.92 1.78
C PRO A 457 16.78 4.56 1.96
N ILE A 458 15.94 3.92 2.77
CA ILE A 458 14.67 4.48 3.26
C ILE A 458 14.81 4.67 4.77
N ILE A 459 14.51 5.86 5.27
CA ILE A 459 14.40 6.16 6.70
C ILE A 459 12.91 6.25 7.04
N VAL A 460 12.48 5.52 8.06
CA VAL A 460 11.10 5.57 8.56
C VAL A 460 11.10 6.17 9.96
N TYR A 461 10.37 7.25 10.12
CA TYR A 461 10.06 7.89 11.40
C TYR A 461 8.63 7.52 11.78
N GLY A 462 8.39 7.01 12.99
CA GLY A 462 7.03 6.57 13.34
C GLY A 462 6.84 6.25 14.80
N VAL A 463 5.59 6.28 15.25
CA VAL A 463 5.26 6.09 16.66
C VAL A 463 5.74 4.72 17.16
N LYS A 464 6.54 4.70 18.24
CA LYS A 464 7.05 3.46 18.87
C LYS A 464 5.90 2.53 19.33
N TYR A 465 4.74 3.11 19.65
CA TYR A 465 3.53 2.41 20.09
C TYR A 465 2.32 2.87 19.30
N TYR A 466 1.41 1.94 18.95
CA TYR A 466 0.10 2.30 18.43
C TYR A 466 -0.94 2.29 19.55
N LYS A 467 -1.79 3.32 19.58
CA LYS A 467 -2.79 3.57 20.61
C LYS A 467 -4.20 3.20 20.13
N SER A 468 -5.04 2.79 21.07
CA SER A 468 -6.50 2.75 20.95
C SER A 468 -7.06 4.16 20.73
N PHE A 469 -8.31 4.26 20.24
CA PHE A 469 -9.06 5.53 20.23
C PHE A 469 -9.25 6.12 21.65
N ARG A 470 -9.01 5.33 22.70
CA ARG A 470 -9.01 5.74 24.11
C ARG A 470 -7.63 6.17 24.64
N GLY A 471 -6.60 6.20 23.78
CA GLY A 471 -5.20 6.49 24.16
C GLY A 471 -4.42 5.30 24.75
N GLU A 472 -5.09 4.19 25.04
CA GLU A 472 -4.48 2.97 25.59
C GLU A 472 -3.48 2.34 24.60
N THR A 473 -2.25 2.01 25.03
CA THR A 473 -1.26 1.32 24.18
C THR A 473 -1.74 -0.10 23.84
N LEU A 474 -1.99 -0.35 22.55
CA LEU A 474 -2.42 -1.67 22.05
C LEU A 474 -1.23 -2.55 21.64
N GLY A 475 -0.12 -1.95 21.22
CA GLY A 475 1.08 -2.69 20.86
C GLY A 475 2.24 -1.81 20.39
N TYR A 476 3.38 -2.45 20.11
CA TYR A 476 4.62 -1.83 19.63
C TYR A 476 4.67 -1.84 18.10
N THR A 477 5.08 -0.74 17.46
CA THR A 477 5.31 -0.72 16.01
C THR A 477 6.78 -1.05 15.70
N ARG A 478 7.03 -1.90 14.70
CA ARG A 478 8.39 -2.31 14.32
C ARG A 478 8.96 -1.51 13.13
N PHE A 479 8.32 -0.41 12.74
CA PHE A 479 8.64 0.29 11.49
C PHE A 479 9.71 1.38 11.60
N GLN A 480 9.85 2.06 12.75
CA GLN A 480 10.88 3.10 12.90
C GLN A 480 12.28 2.52 12.68
N GLY A 481 13.11 3.21 11.89
CA GLY A 481 14.49 2.81 11.62
C GLY A 481 14.97 3.09 10.19
N VAL A 482 16.13 2.54 9.86
CA VAL A 482 16.79 2.69 8.56
C VAL A 482 16.78 1.36 7.81
N TYR A 483 16.35 1.41 6.55
CA TYR A 483 16.30 0.27 5.63
C TYR A 483 17.36 0.47 4.54
N LEU A 484 18.42 -0.34 4.59
CA LEU A 484 19.55 -0.25 3.67
C LEU A 484 19.42 -1.29 2.53
N PRO A 485 19.83 -0.97 1.29
CA PRO A 485 19.84 -1.93 0.17
C PRO A 485 21.00 -2.95 0.24
N LEU A 486 21.11 -3.68 1.36
CA LEU A 486 22.26 -4.52 1.76
C LEU A 486 22.65 -5.64 0.77
N LEU A 487 21.76 -6.09 -0.10
CA LEU A 487 22.03 -7.15 -1.09
C LEU A 487 22.62 -6.60 -2.41
N TRP A 488 22.73 -5.28 -2.55
CA TRP A 488 23.46 -4.65 -3.66
C TRP A 488 24.91 -4.32 -3.27
N GLU A 489 25.76 -4.14 -4.27
CA GLU A 489 27.05 -3.47 -4.05
C GLU A 489 26.82 -2.00 -3.67
N GLN A 490 27.58 -1.49 -2.69
CA GLN A 490 27.48 -0.09 -2.22
C GLN A 490 27.76 0.96 -3.32
N SER A 491 28.46 0.56 -4.39
CA SER A 491 28.76 1.32 -5.61
C SER A 491 27.56 1.45 -6.56
N PHE A 492 26.62 0.50 -6.50
CA PHE A 492 25.41 0.48 -7.31
C PHE A 492 24.27 1.32 -6.69
N CYS A 493 24.41 1.72 -5.42
CA CYS A 493 23.38 2.43 -4.66
C CYS A 493 23.70 3.91 -4.45
N TRP A 494 22.65 4.74 -4.40
CA TRP A 494 22.75 6.17 -4.09
C TRP A 494 22.74 6.42 -2.59
N LYS A 495 23.50 7.44 -2.17
CA LYS A 495 23.70 7.81 -0.75
C LYS A 495 22.63 8.75 -0.18
N SER A 496 21.82 9.38 -1.04
CA SER A 496 20.71 10.25 -0.65
C SER A 496 19.49 9.38 -0.29
N PRO A 497 18.99 9.37 0.96
CA PRO A 497 17.83 8.56 1.36
C PRO A 497 16.49 9.18 0.93
N ILE A 498 15.38 8.47 1.15
CA ILE A 498 14.03 9.08 1.31
C ILE A 498 13.53 8.92 2.74
N ALA A 499 12.60 9.77 3.17
CA ALA A 499 11.96 9.72 4.49
C ALA A 499 10.47 9.37 4.38
N LEU A 500 9.98 8.53 5.28
CA LEU A 500 8.57 8.13 5.40
C LEU A 500 8.10 8.29 6.85
N GLY A 501 6.88 8.79 7.02
CA GLY A 501 6.16 8.81 8.29
C GLY A 501 5.34 7.54 8.48
N TYR A 502 5.23 7.03 9.71
CA TYR A 502 4.36 5.90 10.06
C TYR A 502 3.53 6.14 11.32
N THR A 503 2.21 6.09 11.18
CA THR A 503 1.21 6.36 12.23
C THR A 503 0.01 5.43 12.07
N ARG A 504 -0.51 4.86 13.17
CA ARG A 504 -1.82 4.14 13.22
C ARG A 504 -2.09 3.07 12.13
N GLY A 505 -1.07 2.51 11.48
CA GLY A 505 -1.21 1.55 10.37
C GLY A 505 -1.06 2.16 8.96
N HIS A 506 -0.78 3.45 8.86
CA HIS A 506 -0.65 4.25 7.65
C HIS A 506 0.80 4.69 7.39
N PHE A 507 1.12 4.95 6.12
CA PHE A 507 2.37 5.58 5.71
C PHE A 507 2.09 6.90 5.01
N SER A 508 2.93 7.90 5.25
CA SER A 508 2.93 9.18 4.52
C SER A 508 4.34 9.52 4.05
N ALA A 509 4.48 10.20 2.90
CA ALA A 509 5.77 10.72 2.47
C ALA A 509 6.19 11.89 3.38
N LEU A 510 7.43 11.89 3.86
CA LEU A 510 8.01 13.03 4.57
C LEU A 510 9.00 13.73 3.64
N VAL A 511 8.68 14.96 3.26
CA VAL A 511 9.48 15.77 2.32
C VAL A 511 9.83 17.11 2.95
N ALA A 512 10.98 17.67 2.57
CA ALA A 512 11.33 19.04 2.92
C ALA A 512 10.86 20.04 1.86
N MET A 513 10.97 21.33 2.18
CA MET A 513 10.89 22.40 1.20
C MET A 513 12.26 22.61 0.54
N GLU A 514 12.28 23.15 -0.69
CA GLU A 514 13.51 23.64 -1.32
C GLU A 514 13.86 25.01 -0.74
N ASN A 515 15.11 25.22 -0.31
CA ASN A 515 15.61 26.57 -0.04
C ASN A 515 15.89 27.32 -1.36
N ASP A 516 15.37 28.54 -1.46
CA ASP A 516 15.97 29.55 -2.33
C ASP A 516 17.28 30.04 -1.71
N GLY A 517 18.39 29.94 -2.44
CA GLY A 517 19.73 30.36 -2.00
C GLY A 517 19.92 31.90 -1.95
N TYR A 518 19.08 32.59 -1.18
CA TYR A 518 18.95 34.05 -1.18
C TYR A 518 20.25 34.80 -0.84
N ASP A 519 21.15 34.21 -0.04
CA ASP A 519 22.48 34.76 0.29
C ASP A 519 23.33 35.04 -0.96
N ASN A 520 23.09 34.34 -2.07
CA ASN A 520 23.84 34.48 -3.32
C ASN A 520 23.15 35.37 -4.37
N ARG A 521 22.25 36.30 -3.99
CA ARG A 521 21.75 37.37 -4.90
C ARG A 521 22.80 38.46 -5.22
N GLY A 522 24.05 38.05 -5.47
CA GLY A 522 25.09 38.88 -6.06
C GLY A 522 24.84 39.11 -7.55
N ALA A 523 24.78 40.37 -7.97
CA ALA A 523 24.46 40.75 -9.35
C ALA A 523 25.61 40.50 -10.34
N GLY A 524 25.84 39.23 -10.71
CA GLY A 524 26.63 38.85 -11.87
C GLY A 524 27.50 37.60 -11.72
N ALA A 525 27.25 36.62 -12.60
CA ALA A 525 28.22 35.62 -13.06
C ALA A 525 28.93 34.75 -11.99
N ASN A 526 28.21 34.24 -10.99
CA ASN A 526 28.68 33.05 -10.28
C ASN A 526 28.57 31.83 -11.22
N LEU A 527 29.70 31.15 -11.44
CA LEU A 527 29.80 29.97 -12.32
C LEU A 527 29.85 28.65 -11.53
N ASN A 528 29.68 28.71 -10.21
CA ASN A 528 29.69 27.55 -9.34
C ASN A 528 28.46 26.67 -9.60
N THR A 529 28.69 25.37 -9.79
CA THR A 529 27.62 24.39 -10.06
C THR A 529 26.98 23.80 -8.80
N ASP A 530 27.55 24.07 -7.63
CA ASP A 530 27.02 23.61 -6.33
C ASP A 530 26.02 24.60 -5.71
N ASP A 531 25.95 25.86 -6.18
CA ASP A 531 25.05 26.89 -5.62
C ASP A 531 23.55 26.53 -5.75
N ASP A 532 23.19 25.61 -6.66
CA ASP A 532 21.82 25.11 -6.87
C ASP A 532 21.57 23.73 -6.22
N VAL A 533 22.31 23.37 -5.16
CA VAL A 533 22.16 22.09 -4.43
C VAL A 533 21.52 22.34 -3.05
N THR A 534 20.25 21.94 -2.91
CA THR A 534 19.55 21.94 -1.62
C THR A 534 19.91 20.67 -0.82
N VAL A 535 20.05 20.80 0.50
CA VAL A 535 20.46 19.70 1.38
C VAL A 535 19.54 19.63 2.60
N THR A 536 18.76 18.55 2.68
CA THR A 536 17.91 18.24 3.83
C THR A 536 18.65 17.30 4.78
N PHE A 537 18.76 17.71 6.05
CA PHE A 537 19.43 16.97 7.12
C PHE A 537 18.43 16.11 7.90
N LEU A 538 18.46 14.80 7.63
CA LEU A 538 17.54 13.81 8.18
C LEU A 538 18.17 13.12 9.41
N PRO A 539 17.59 13.22 10.63
CA PRO A 539 18.20 12.68 11.83
C PRO A 539 18.29 11.14 11.83
N LEU A 540 19.49 10.62 12.07
CA LEU A 540 19.76 9.18 12.25
C LEU A 540 19.68 8.75 13.72
N VAL A 541 19.21 9.64 14.59
CA VAL A 541 18.90 9.43 15.99
C VAL A 541 17.47 9.86 16.28
N ASP A 542 16.85 9.32 17.32
CA ASP A 542 15.60 9.88 17.85
C ASP A 542 15.86 11.10 18.77
N SER A 543 14.78 11.68 19.31
CA SER A 543 14.81 12.86 20.19
C SER A 543 15.51 12.61 21.54
N GLU A 544 15.75 11.35 21.92
CA GLU A 544 16.58 10.95 23.08
C GLU A 544 18.08 10.84 22.69
N ARG A 545 18.43 11.18 21.43
CA ARG A 545 19.73 11.01 20.77
C ARG A 545 20.18 9.55 20.59
N LYS A 546 19.26 8.58 20.70
CA LYS A 546 19.56 7.16 20.48
C LYS A 546 19.60 6.84 18.99
N LEU A 547 20.60 6.11 18.52
CA LEU A 547 20.72 5.70 17.12
C LEU A 547 19.48 4.94 16.62
N LEU A 548 19.01 5.29 15.42
CA LEU A 548 17.91 4.60 14.75
C LEU A 548 18.34 3.18 14.34
N HIS A 549 17.47 2.21 14.66
CA HIS A 549 17.69 0.80 14.36
C HIS A 549 17.84 0.55 12.85
N ILE A 550 18.89 -0.19 12.45
CA ILE A 550 19.09 -0.63 11.07
C ILE A 550 18.42 -1.98 10.86
N HIS A 551 17.47 -2.05 9.93
CA HIS A 551 16.68 -3.27 9.70
C HIS A 551 17.40 -4.31 8.83
N PHE A 552 17.12 -5.59 9.11
CA PHE A 552 17.61 -6.76 8.37
C PHE A 552 19.14 -6.92 8.27
N LEU A 553 19.88 -6.41 9.27
CA LEU A 553 21.28 -6.79 9.48
C LEU A 553 21.39 -8.30 9.74
N SER A 554 22.44 -8.92 9.20
CA SER A 554 22.81 -10.30 9.54
C SER A 554 23.53 -10.36 10.89
N ALA A 555 23.59 -11.55 11.50
CA ALA A 555 24.27 -11.77 12.79
C ALA A 555 25.77 -11.35 12.81
N GLN A 556 26.41 -11.19 11.65
CA GLN A 556 27.79 -10.72 11.49
C GLN A 556 27.91 -9.20 11.30
N GLU A 557 26.84 -8.55 10.85
CA GLU A 557 26.72 -7.11 10.67
C GLU A 557 26.22 -6.41 11.95
N MET A 558 25.56 -7.17 12.83
CA MET A 558 25.23 -6.74 14.19
C MET A 558 26.50 -6.44 14.99
N GLY A 559 26.48 -5.38 15.80
CA GLY A 559 27.64 -4.94 16.57
C GLY A 559 27.32 -3.76 17.47
N THR A 560 28.37 -3.07 17.92
CA THR A 560 28.26 -1.85 18.72
C THR A 560 27.63 -0.70 17.93
N GLU A 561 27.14 0.31 18.63
CA GLU A 561 26.59 1.54 18.03
C GLU A 561 27.61 2.22 17.09
N GLU A 562 28.91 2.19 17.44
CA GLU A 562 30.02 2.64 16.59
C GLU A 562 30.16 1.84 15.28
N GLN A 563 29.81 0.56 15.26
CA GLN A 563 29.81 -0.27 14.04
C GLN A 563 28.59 0.04 13.17
N GLN A 564 27.43 0.26 13.80
CA GLN A 564 26.20 0.67 13.12
C GLN A 564 26.32 2.07 12.51
N GLU A 565 26.89 3.06 13.23
CA GLU A 565 27.20 4.38 12.68
C GLU A 565 28.17 4.28 11.48
N ARG A 566 29.24 3.49 11.60
CA ARG A 566 30.16 3.24 10.48
C ARG A 566 29.46 2.62 9.28
N MET A 567 28.46 1.76 9.49
CA MET A 567 27.64 1.23 8.39
C MET A 567 26.75 2.31 7.77
N LEU A 568 26.07 3.13 8.56
CA LEU A 568 25.27 4.26 8.06
C LEU A 568 26.14 5.21 7.22
N ARG A 569 27.35 5.53 7.68
CA ARG A 569 28.35 6.34 6.94
C ARG A 569 28.89 5.69 5.65
N GLN A 570 28.78 4.37 5.49
CA GLN A 570 29.11 3.69 4.22
C GLN A 570 27.95 3.73 3.23
N TRP A 571 26.71 3.69 3.71
CA TRP A 571 25.51 3.62 2.86
C TRP A 571 24.86 4.99 2.58
N MET A 572 25.12 6.01 3.40
CA MET A 572 24.57 7.37 3.24
C MET A 572 25.63 8.45 3.46
N ASP A 573 25.42 9.61 2.84
CA ASP A 573 26.21 10.82 3.06
C ASP A 573 25.87 11.40 4.44
N CYS A 574 26.62 11.04 5.49
CA CYS A 574 26.29 11.43 6.87
C CYS A 574 27.27 12.45 7.46
N CYS A 575 26.75 13.45 8.17
CA CYS A 575 27.52 14.38 8.99
C CYS A 575 27.00 14.43 10.43
N VAL A 576 27.65 15.21 11.29
CA VAL A 576 27.17 15.54 12.63
C VAL A 576 27.01 17.06 12.68
N THR A 577 25.88 17.54 13.18
CA THR A 577 25.60 18.98 13.30
C THR A 577 26.39 19.63 14.44
N GLU A 578 26.38 20.96 14.50
CA GLU A 578 27.00 21.72 15.60
C GLU A 578 26.31 21.43 16.95
N GLY A 579 24.99 21.20 16.95
CA GLY A 579 24.23 20.67 18.08
C GLY A 579 24.48 19.18 18.37
N GLY A 580 25.42 18.52 17.68
CA GLY A 580 25.83 17.14 17.93
C GLY A 580 24.83 16.07 17.49
N VAL A 581 23.99 16.35 16.49
CA VAL A 581 23.00 15.41 15.96
C VAL A 581 23.60 14.68 14.75
N LEU A 582 23.61 13.34 14.76
CA LEU A 582 23.98 12.55 13.59
C LEU A 582 22.85 12.60 12.55
N VAL A 583 23.18 13.00 11.32
CA VAL A 583 22.21 13.21 10.23
C VAL A 583 22.70 12.61 8.92
N ALA A 584 21.77 12.12 8.09
CA ALA A 584 21.98 11.82 6.68
C ALA A 584 21.60 13.04 5.82
N MET A 585 22.39 13.34 4.81
CA MET A 585 22.14 14.41 3.84
C MET A 585 21.34 13.86 2.65
N GLN A 586 20.04 14.20 2.60
CA GLN A 586 19.26 14.09 1.36
C GLN A 586 19.59 15.31 0.50
N LYS A 587 20.31 15.08 -0.61
CA LYS A 587 20.72 16.12 -1.56
C LYS A 587 19.77 16.14 -2.77
N SER A 588 19.32 17.34 -3.13
CA SER A 588 18.45 17.66 -4.26
C SER A 588 19.03 18.83 -5.05
N SER A 589 18.57 19.06 -6.29
CA SER A 589 19.04 20.20 -7.09
C SER A 589 18.05 20.48 -8.22
N ARG A 590 17.59 21.72 -8.34
CA ARG A 590 16.60 22.14 -9.36
C ARG A 590 17.00 21.78 -10.78
N ARG A 591 18.30 21.85 -11.12
CA ARG A 591 18.83 21.45 -12.45
C ARG A 591 18.74 19.94 -12.75
N ARG A 592 18.46 19.11 -11.73
CA ARG A 592 18.33 17.64 -11.84
C ARG A 592 16.89 17.15 -11.57
N ASN A 593 15.97 18.04 -11.20
CA ASN A 593 14.55 17.69 -11.02
C ASN A 593 13.98 17.21 -12.37
N HIS A 594 13.19 16.13 -12.35
CA HIS A 594 12.72 15.49 -13.57
C HIS A 594 11.71 16.40 -14.33
N PRO A 595 11.89 16.71 -15.63
CA PRO A 595 11.13 17.78 -16.30
C PRO A 595 9.60 17.65 -16.22
N LEU A 596 9.07 16.41 -16.27
CA LEU A 596 7.63 16.18 -16.14
C LEU A 596 7.12 16.43 -14.70
N VAL A 597 7.95 16.17 -13.69
CA VAL A 597 7.62 16.43 -12.28
C VAL A 597 7.64 17.93 -12.02
N THR A 598 8.66 18.65 -12.51
CA THR A 598 8.68 20.12 -12.47
C THR A 598 7.44 20.71 -13.14
N GLN A 599 7.08 20.26 -14.36
CA GLN A 599 5.87 20.74 -15.05
C GLN A 599 4.57 20.41 -14.29
N MET A 600 4.53 19.32 -13.51
CA MET A 600 3.37 18.96 -12.68
C MET A 600 3.25 19.86 -11.46
N VAL A 601 4.38 20.18 -10.81
CA VAL A 601 4.44 21.09 -9.66
C VAL A 601 4.09 22.52 -10.08
N GLU A 602 4.63 23.03 -11.19
CA GLU A 602 4.29 24.36 -11.72
C GLU A 602 2.78 24.52 -11.98
N LYS A 603 2.16 23.55 -12.66
CA LYS A 603 0.71 23.58 -12.93
C LYS A 603 -0.15 23.55 -11.66
N TRP A 604 0.36 22.94 -10.59
CA TRP A 604 -0.30 22.89 -9.29
C TRP A 604 -0.15 24.23 -8.55
N LEU A 605 1.07 24.80 -8.51
CA LEU A 605 1.31 26.16 -8.00
C LEU A 605 0.50 27.23 -8.75
N ASP A 606 0.39 27.13 -10.08
CA ASP A 606 -0.36 28.08 -10.91
C ASP A 606 -1.83 28.24 -10.47
N GLY A 607 -2.44 27.20 -9.87
CA GLY A 607 -3.77 27.30 -9.28
C GLY A 607 -3.81 28.24 -8.06
N TYR A 608 -2.82 28.14 -7.17
CA TYR A 608 -2.69 28.99 -5.99
C TYR A 608 -2.21 30.41 -6.34
N ARG A 609 -1.28 30.54 -7.29
CA ARG A 609 -0.86 31.84 -7.88
C ARG A 609 -2.06 32.59 -8.48
N GLN A 610 -3.01 31.88 -9.12
CA GLN A 610 -4.26 32.47 -9.64
C GLN A 610 -5.25 32.85 -8.54
N LEU A 611 -5.36 32.07 -7.45
CA LEU A 611 -6.16 32.46 -6.29
C LEU A 611 -5.61 33.73 -5.61
N ALA A 612 -4.29 33.85 -5.47
CA ALA A 612 -3.63 35.04 -4.94
C ALA A 612 -3.86 36.30 -5.80
N ALA A 613 -4.02 36.13 -7.12
CA ALA A 613 -4.30 37.22 -8.05
C ALA A 613 -5.77 37.68 -8.10
N CYS A 614 -6.66 37.04 -7.33
CA CYS A 614 -8.09 37.35 -7.27
C CYS A 614 -8.47 37.92 -5.89
N PRO A 615 -8.24 39.22 -5.63
CA PRO A 615 -8.72 39.84 -4.40
C PRO A 615 -10.25 39.76 -4.36
N THR A 616 -10.80 39.28 -3.24
CA THR A 616 -12.24 39.30 -3.02
C THR A 616 -12.72 40.74 -2.94
N LEU A 617 -13.72 41.06 -3.76
CA LEU A 617 -14.60 42.20 -3.51
C LEU A 617 -15.50 41.81 -2.34
N SER A 618 -15.66 42.73 -1.38
CA SER A 618 -15.98 42.45 0.04
C SER A 618 -14.76 41.90 0.81
N ASP A 619 -14.48 42.41 2.01
CA ASP A 619 -15.31 43.32 2.81
C ASP A 619 -14.96 44.80 2.64
N GLY A 620 -15.99 45.65 2.75
CA GLY A 620 -15.81 47.08 2.89
C GLY A 620 -15.65 47.42 4.36
N GLU A 621 -14.41 47.69 4.78
CA GLU A 621 -14.18 48.42 6.02
C GLU A 621 -14.73 49.83 5.80
N GLU A 622 -15.81 50.19 6.51
CA GLU A 622 -16.28 51.57 6.54
C GLU A 622 -15.23 52.40 7.30
N GLU A 623 -14.60 53.35 6.60
CA GLU A 623 -13.73 54.34 7.24
C GLU A 623 -14.61 55.19 8.17
N GLU A 624 -14.63 54.90 9.47
CA GLU A 624 -15.19 55.81 10.47
C GLU A 624 -14.33 57.08 10.48
N GLU A 625 -14.86 58.15 9.88
CA GLU A 625 -14.27 59.48 9.92
C GLU A 625 -14.26 60.00 11.37
N ASP A 626 -13.07 60.22 11.94
CA ASP A 626 -12.87 60.86 13.26
C ASP A 626 -13.38 62.32 13.23
N GLU A 627 -14.70 62.56 13.35
CA GLU A 627 -15.27 63.90 13.58
C GLU A 627 -15.29 64.26 15.09
N ASP A 628 -14.50 65.29 15.42
CA ASP A 628 -14.40 66.09 16.66
C ASP A 628 -15.50 65.96 17.76
N GLU A 629 -15.09 65.59 18.99
CA GLU A 629 -15.47 66.31 20.25
C GLU A 629 -14.49 66.12 21.44
#